data_AF-A0A2S9XIU3-F1
#
_entry.id   AF-A0A2S9XIU3-F1
#
_cell.length_a   1.000
_cell.length_b   1.000
_cell.length_c   1.000
_cell.angle_alpha   90.00
_cell.angle_beta   90.00
_cell.angle_gamma   90.00
#
_symmetry.space_group_name_H-M   'P 1'
#
loop_
_entity.id
_entity.type
_entity.pdbx_description
1 polymer ?
#
loop_
_entity_poly.entity_id
_entity_poly.type
_entity_poly.pdbx_seq_one_letter_code
_entity_poly.pdbx_strand_id
1 'polypeptide(L)'
;MRGRSASRARWLALGVLVVGTGCGPGLLRDLGFGTAGEGDTVASADDSGPDASDSADDGPSPSTTSADSSETVGDDSGDGDSSTTSAEGSTTTMTTTTADGDGDPAEGPDGDGDGDTDDWGGDTWGTPPDVTNEPCEPLTQDCFPTHKCVPFATQPGSTFLDANKCMPILGDKSWGEACTLSDYNEAQDDCDGEGFCWNLEWSEGELHGTCVPFCVGSPQDLMCPTGWGCLFSGAVALCSKQCDPLAQDCPLDYGCYWAGGAFDCALTGTPSGPNQACDNYNDCLPGLACVGKALVPGCEGNDPNCCTSWCDLDGPDPCAPPLGCAPFFEPDNAPPMLDNVGVCIQP
;
A
#
# COMPACT_ATOMS: atom_id res chain seq x y z
N MET A 1 -13.76 7.18 -70.72
CA MET A 1 -14.78 8.24 -70.87
C MET A 1 -15.06 8.85 -69.49
N ARG A 2 -15.76 10.00 -69.49
CA ARG A 2 -16.37 10.72 -68.36
C ARG A 2 -16.98 9.80 -67.26
N GLY A 3 -17.01 10.21 -65.98
CA GLY A 3 -16.52 11.47 -65.41
C GLY A 3 -16.76 11.59 -63.90
N ARG A 4 -16.24 12.68 -63.30
CA ARG A 4 -16.46 13.05 -61.88
C ARG A 4 -17.89 13.49 -61.61
N SER A 5 -18.35 13.35 -60.37
CA SER A 5 -19.10 14.43 -59.71
C SER A 5 -18.79 14.45 -58.21
N ALA A 6 -18.82 15.64 -57.62
CA ALA A 6 -18.71 15.87 -56.18
C ALA A 6 -19.76 16.89 -55.78
N SER A 7 -20.32 16.76 -54.58
CA SER A 7 -21.27 17.73 -54.01
C SER A 7 -20.64 18.41 -52.79
N ARG A 8 -20.90 19.71 -52.64
CA ARG A 8 -20.33 20.58 -51.59
C ARG A 8 -21.45 21.16 -50.72
N ALA A 9 -21.06 21.59 -49.52
CA ALA A 9 -21.77 22.56 -48.67
C ALA A 9 -23.09 22.04 -48.05
N ARG A 10 -23.51 22.53 -46.88
CA ARG A 10 -23.31 23.88 -46.30
C ARG A 10 -22.90 23.90 -44.83
N TRP A 11 -22.24 25.01 -44.48
CA TRP A 11 -22.15 25.51 -43.11
C TRP A 11 -23.51 26.00 -42.63
N LEU A 12 -23.76 25.87 -41.33
CA LEU A 12 -24.72 26.70 -40.59
C LEU A 12 -24.15 26.95 -39.19
N ALA A 13 -23.74 28.18 -38.91
CA ALA A 13 -23.35 28.59 -37.57
C ALA A 13 -24.59 29.11 -36.82
N LEU A 14 -24.76 28.69 -35.57
CA LEU A 14 -25.61 29.36 -34.59
C LEU A 14 -24.73 29.82 -33.43
N GLY A 15 -24.75 31.12 -33.13
CA GLY A 15 -24.16 31.68 -31.93
C GLY A 15 -25.24 32.14 -30.97
N VAL A 16 -25.11 31.78 -29.69
CA VAL A 16 -25.88 32.33 -28.57
C VAL A 16 -24.84 32.69 -27.51
N LEU A 17 -24.30 33.91 -27.54
CA LEU A 17 -24.84 35.09 -26.86
C LEU A 17 -24.61 35.03 -25.34
N VAL A 18 -23.47 35.59 -24.93
CA VAL A 18 -23.11 35.81 -23.52
C VAL A 18 -23.99 36.93 -22.94
N VAL A 19 -24.54 36.69 -21.74
CA VAL A 19 -25.04 37.75 -20.85
C VAL A 19 -24.42 37.54 -19.49
N GLY A 20 -23.50 38.42 -19.10
CA GLY A 20 -22.93 38.46 -17.75
C GLY A 20 -23.59 39.55 -16.91
N THR A 21 -23.97 39.21 -15.68
CA THR A 21 -24.32 40.18 -14.64
C THR A 21 -23.57 39.79 -13.37
N GLY A 22 -22.46 40.47 -13.09
CA GLY A 22 -21.71 40.28 -11.86
C GLY A 22 -22.25 41.14 -10.72
N CYS A 23 -22.13 40.64 -9.49
CA CYS A 23 -22.12 41.46 -8.29
C CYS A 23 -20.72 41.44 -7.68
N GLY A 24 -20.25 42.63 -7.29
CA GLY A 24 -18.93 42.87 -6.73
C GLY A 24 -18.85 42.72 -5.20
N PRO A 25 -17.83 43.30 -4.55
CA PRO A 25 -17.09 42.53 -3.54
C PRO A 25 -17.02 43.14 -2.14
N GLY A 26 -16.55 42.34 -1.17
CA GLY A 26 -15.68 42.81 -0.08
C GLY A 26 -16.05 42.35 1.34
N LEU A 27 -15.02 42.34 2.20
CA LEU A 27 -15.05 42.26 3.68
C LEU A 27 -15.54 40.93 4.28
N LEU A 28 -14.85 40.23 5.19
CA LEU A 28 -13.49 40.27 5.80
C LEU A 28 -12.98 38.79 5.84
N ARG A 29 -11.85 38.34 6.41
CA ARG A 29 -10.81 38.82 7.37
C ARG A 29 -9.54 37.95 7.10
N ASP A 30 -8.28 38.32 7.25
CA ASP A 30 -7.50 39.21 8.14
C ASP A 30 -7.14 38.63 9.54
N LEU A 31 -6.31 37.59 9.51
CA LEU A 31 -5.45 37.10 10.60
C LEU A 31 -4.08 36.76 9.99
N GLY A 32 -2.94 37.02 10.64
CA GLY A 32 -2.80 37.64 11.97
C GLY A 32 -1.44 37.45 12.66
N PHE A 33 -0.49 36.75 12.03
CA PHE A 33 0.85 36.47 12.57
C PHE A 33 1.92 36.75 11.49
N GLY A 34 3.12 37.24 11.81
CA GLY A 34 3.62 37.60 13.13
C GLY A 34 5.13 37.88 13.17
N THR A 35 5.67 38.61 12.19
CA THR A 35 7.12 38.76 11.99
C THR A 35 7.76 39.84 12.88
N ALA A 36 8.53 39.42 13.87
CA ALA A 36 9.55 40.21 14.57
C ALA A 36 10.61 39.25 15.18
N GLY A 37 11.91 39.56 15.20
CA GLY A 37 12.58 40.75 14.65
C GLY A 37 14.11 40.59 14.66
N GLU A 38 14.81 41.62 14.20
CA GLU A 38 16.27 41.66 14.10
C GLU A 38 16.94 42.10 15.43
N GLY A 39 18.19 41.67 15.63
CA GLY A 39 19.04 42.05 16.78
C GLY A 39 19.53 40.83 17.58
N ASP A 40 20.79 40.77 18.05
CA ASP A 40 21.86 41.77 18.00
C ASP A 40 23.24 41.07 17.85
N THR A 41 24.24 41.81 17.38
CA THR A 41 25.61 41.31 17.14
C THR A 41 26.48 41.41 18.39
N VAL A 42 27.17 40.31 18.73
CA VAL A 42 28.41 40.35 19.51
C VAL A 42 29.49 39.56 18.76
N ALA A 43 30.71 40.10 18.75
CA ALA A 43 31.83 39.58 17.98
C ALA A 43 33.04 39.32 18.89
N SER A 44 34.03 38.61 18.32
CA SER A 44 35.39 38.46 18.83
C SER A 44 35.57 37.55 20.07
N ALA A 45 36.67 36.81 20.20
CA ALA A 45 37.70 36.40 19.22
C ALA A 45 38.59 35.31 19.89
N ASP A 46 39.54 34.75 19.12
CA ASP A 46 40.82 34.21 19.62
C ASP A 46 40.74 32.92 20.49
N ASP A 47 41.74 32.04 20.57
CA ASP A 47 43.05 31.89 19.89
C ASP A 47 43.59 30.44 20.10
N SER A 48 44.72 30.09 19.47
CA SER A 48 45.62 28.96 19.79
C SER A 48 45.14 27.51 19.57
N GLY A 49 45.69 26.89 18.51
CA GLY A 49 46.42 25.62 18.67
C GLY A 49 47.91 25.90 18.95
N PRO A 50 48.87 24.96 18.76
CA PRO A 50 48.74 23.58 18.30
C PRO A 50 49.35 22.53 19.27
N ASP A 51 49.32 21.25 18.90
CA ASP A 51 50.44 20.27 18.93
C ASP A 51 49.88 18.87 18.54
N ALA A 52 50.47 17.98 17.73
CA ALA A 52 51.85 17.73 17.25
C ALA A 52 52.65 16.64 18.02
N SER A 53 52.17 15.39 17.99
CA SER A 53 53.00 14.16 18.00
C SER A 53 52.19 13.04 17.34
N ASP A 54 52.62 12.27 16.34
CA ASP A 54 53.92 11.67 15.96
C ASP A 54 54.26 10.37 16.71
N SER A 55 53.99 9.24 16.04
CA SER A 55 54.77 7.99 16.06
C SER A 55 54.19 7.02 15.01
N ALA A 56 55.04 6.39 14.22
CA ALA A 56 54.70 5.25 13.37
C ALA A 56 55.31 3.96 13.95
N ASP A 57 54.82 2.78 13.53
CA ASP A 57 55.74 1.67 13.20
C ASP A 57 55.10 0.53 12.37
N ASP A 58 55.99 -0.22 11.72
CA ASP A 58 55.91 -1.58 11.17
C ASP A 58 54.68 -2.12 10.37
N GLY A 59 54.98 -2.49 9.12
CA GLY A 59 54.49 -3.74 8.51
C GLY A 59 55.49 -4.90 8.76
N PRO A 60 55.42 -6.07 8.09
CA PRO A 60 55.01 -6.23 6.68
C PRO A 60 54.13 -7.46 6.33
N SER A 61 53.88 -7.59 5.02
CA SER A 61 53.25 -8.69 4.25
C SER A 61 54.03 -10.05 4.32
N PRO A 62 53.64 -11.20 3.68
CA PRO A 62 52.60 -11.41 2.64
C PRO A 62 51.82 -12.78 2.60
N SER A 63 50.92 -12.92 1.60
CA SER A 63 50.41 -14.18 0.98
C SER A 63 49.42 -15.05 1.81
N THR A 64 48.57 -15.95 1.27
CA THR A 64 48.63 -16.81 0.05
C THR A 64 47.27 -17.18 -0.60
N THR A 65 47.27 -17.26 -1.94
CA THR A 65 46.48 -18.08 -2.91
C THR A 65 45.35 -19.05 -2.51
N SER A 66 44.20 -18.97 -3.22
CA SER A 66 43.42 -20.04 -3.91
C SER A 66 42.21 -19.40 -4.67
N ALA A 67 41.66 -19.80 -5.83
CA ALA A 67 41.89 -20.85 -6.86
C ALA A 67 41.55 -22.31 -6.50
N ASP A 68 40.82 -23.13 -7.28
CA ASP A 68 40.03 -22.94 -8.53
C ASP A 68 39.01 -24.12 -8.68
N SER A 69 38.31 -24.25 -9.82
CA SER A 69 37.39 -25.33 -10.27
C SER A 69 36.02 -25.49 -9.55
N SER A 70 34.85 -25.67 -10.19
CA SER A 70 34.36 -26.07 -11.54
C SER A 70 33.96 -27.55 -11.74
N GLU A 71 33.01 -27.77 -12.67
CA GLU A 71 32.33 -29.04 -13.10
C GLU A 71 31.22 -29.52 -12.12
N THR A 72 29.95 -29.83 -12.49
CA THR A 72 29.30 -30.60 -13.59
C THR A 72 29.57 -32.13 -13.53
N VAL A 73 28.66 -33.07 -13.87
CA VAL A 73 27.42 -33.08 -14.69
C VAL A 73 26.44 -34.21 -14.25
N GLY A 74 25.13 -34.06 -14.51
CA GLY A 74 24.16 -35.16 -14.76
C GLY A 74 23.69 -36.06 -13.60
N ASP A 75 22.70 -36.95 -13.73
CA ASP A 75 21.60 -37.08 -14.72
C ASP A 75 20.55 -38.14 -14.24
N ASP A 76 19.48 -38.35 -15.03
CA ASP A 76 18.61 -39.54 -15.14
C ASP A 76 17.48 -39.86 -14.11
N SER A 77 16.25 -40.00 -14.66
CA SER A 77 15.10 -40.91 -14.38
C SER A 77 14.64 -41.29 -12.94
N GLY A 78 13.37 -41.67 -12.69
CA GLY A 78 12.19 -41.84 -13.56
C GLY A 78 11.05 -42.61 -12.85
N ASP A 79 9.92 -42.83 -13.54
CA ASP A 79 8.68 -43.54 -13.07
C ASP A 79 7.93 -42.92 -11.85
N GLY A 80 6.61 -43.14 -11.67
CA GLY A 80 5.65 -43.82 -12.55
C GLY A 80 4.22 -43.88 -11.98
N ASP A 81 3.23 -43.87 -12.89
CA ASP A 81 1.80 -44.24 -12.82
C ASP A 81 1.18 -44.67 -11.45
N SER A 82 0.02 -44.09 -11.06
CA SER A 82 -1.28 -44.75 -11.38
C SER A 82 -2.56 -43.96 -11.08
N SER A 83 -3.65 -44.44 -11.70
CA SER A 83 -4.99 -43.86 -11.72
C SER A 83 -5.92 -44.41 -10.62
N THR A 84 -7.03 -43.71 -10.32
CA THR A 84 -8.38 -44.27 -10.58
C THR A 84 -9.51 -43.24 -10.42
N THR A 85 -10.66 -43.58 -11.01
CA THR A 85 -11.92 -42.83 -10.99
C THR A 85 -12.77 -43.09 -9.75
N SER A 86 -13.59 -42.11 -9.35
CA SER A 86 -14.97 -42.37 -8.93
C SER A 86 -15.84 -41.12 -9.11
N ALA A 87 -16.96 -41.28 -9.81
CA ALA A 87 -18.06 -40.33 -9.83
C ALA A 87 -19.35 -41.11 -9.55
N GLU A 88 -20.08 -40.72 -8.52
CA GLU A 88 -21.49 -41.07 -8.33
C GLU A 88 -22.25 -39.81 -7.91
N GLY A 89 -23.42 -39.59 -8.51
CA GLY A 89 -24.38 -38.62 -8.02
C GLY A 89 -25.51 -39.34 -7.30
N SER A 90 -26.11 -38.70 -6.30
CA SER A 90 -27.34 -39.20 -5.67
C SER A 90 -28.34 -38.08 -5.46
N THR A 91 -29.62 -38.45 -5.38
CA THR A 91 -30.73 -37.58 -5.78
C THR A 91 -31.81 -37.56 -4.71
N THR A 92 -32.33 -36.36 -4.39
CA THR A 92 -33.62 -36.10 -3.71
C THR A 92 -33.97 -36.87 -2.44
N THR A 93 -34.24 -36.13 -1.37
CA THR A 93 -35.49 -36.34 -0.59
C THR A 93 -36.02 -34.99 -0.14
N MET A 94 -37.28 -34.70 -0.48
CA MET A 94 -38.03 -33.61 0.17
C MET A 94 -38.75 -34.20 1.39
N THR A 95 -38.66 -33.53 2.54
CA THR A 95 -39.47 -33.87 3.72
C THR A 95 -40.31 -32.68 4.12
N THR A 96 -41.57 -32.65 3.69
CA THR A 96 -42.57 -31.70 4.17
C THR A 96 -43.12 -32.18 5.51
N THR A 97 -43.06 -31.34 6.54
CA THR A 97 -43.80 -31.53 7.80
C THR A 97 -44.58 -30.27 8.14
N THR A 98 -45.91 -30.38 8.12
CA THR A 98 -46.86 -29.35 8.50
C THR A 98 -47.45 -29.67 9.87
N ALA A 99 -47.46 -28.71 10.79
CA ALA A 99 -48.39 -28.69 11.93
C ALA A 99 -48.42 -27.28 12.57
N ASP A 100 -49.61 -26.72 12.73
CA ASP A 100 -49.87 -25.43 13.36
C ASP A 100 -49.89 -25.53 14.91
N GLY A 101 -49.75 -24.40 15.60
CA GLY A 101 -49.67 -24.36 17.08
C GLY A 101 -49.86 -22.98 17.71
N ASP A 102 -51.02 -22.36 17.53
CA ASP A 102 -51.44 -21.14 18.25
C ASP A 102 -51.49 -21.36 19.78
N GLY A 103 -51.04 -20.39 20.59
CA GLY A 103 -51.07 -20.53 22.06
C GLY A 103 -50.39 -19.43 22.89
N ASP A 104 -51.03 -18.25 22.98
CA ASP A 104 -50.70 -17.11 23.87
C ASP A 104 -52.02 -16.68 24.59
N PRO A 105 -52.05 -15.94 25.73
CA PRO A 105 -50.99 -15.50 26.67
C PRO A 105 -51.23 -15.90 28.15
N ALA A 106 -50.27 -15.57 29.04
CA ALA A 106 -50.55 -15.17 30.44
C ALA A 106 -49.37 -14.40 31.10
N GLU A 107 -49.68 -13.41 31.93
CA GLU A 107 -48.72 -12.56 32.67
C GLU A 107 -48.33 -13.15 34.05
N GLY A 108 -47.16 -12.77 34.59
CA GLY A 108 -46.74 -13.08 35.97
C GLY A 108 -45.36 -12.50 36.32
N PRO A 109 -45.22 -11.57 37.29
CA PRO A 109 -43.97 -10.82 37.52
C PRO A 109 -43.16 -11.28 38.75
N ASP A 110 -42.14 -10.46 39.06
CA ASP A 110 -41.35 -10.36 40.29
C ASP A 110 -40.19 -11.37 40.50
N GLY A 111 -39.01 -10.82 40.76
CA GLY A 111 -37.75 -11.57 40.88
C GLY A 111 -36.52 -10.68 41.10
N ASP A 112 -36.60 -9.75 42.07
CA ASP A 112 -35.46 -8.89 42.46
C ASP A 112 -34.24 -9.72 42.90
N GLY A 113 -33.04 -9.25 42.54
CA GLY A 113 -31.78 -9.93 42.79
C GLY A 113 -30.57 -8.99 42.76
N ASP A 114 -30.47 -8.09 43.74
CA ASP A 114 -29.23 -7.36 44.03
C ASP A 114 -28.09 -8.34 44.37
N GLY A 115 -26.88 -8.09 43.84
CA GLY A 115 -25.69 -8.87 44.21
C GLY A 115 -24.40 -8.43 43.50
N ASP A 116 -23.51 -7.77 44.26
CA ASP A 116 -22.05 -7.77 44.16
C ASP A 116 -21.40 -7.42 42.78
N THR A 117 -21.07 -6.16 42.53
CA THR A 117 -19.79 -5.45 42.88
C THR A 117 -18.57 -5.79 42.01
N ASP A 118 -18.13 -4.77 41.26
CA ASP A 118 -16.75 -4.44 40.87
C ASP A 118 -15.64 -5.52 40.99
N ASP A 119 -15.23 -6.08 39.86
CA ASP A 119 -13.88 -6.68 39.67
C ASP A 119 -13.29 -6.27 38.30
N TRP A 120 -13.14 -4.96 38.09
CA TRP A 120 -12.37 -4.40 36.97
C TRP A 120 -10.94 -4.10 37.45
N GLY A 121 -10.09 -5.13 37.43
CA GLY A 121 -8.77 -5.11 38.05
C GLY A 121 -7.75 -6.07 37.43
N GLY A 122 -7.73 -6.20 36.10
CA GLY A 122 -6.75 -7.02 35.39
C GLY A 122 -6.65 -6.69 33.91
N ASP A 123 -5.51 -6.10 33.50
CA ASP A 123 -5.23 -5.65 32.13
C ASP A 123 -4.88 -6.80 31.16
N THR A 124 -5.76 -7.80 31.07
CA THR A 124 -5.77 -8.75 29.96
C THR A 124 -6.72 -8.26 28.87
N TRP A 125 -6.26 -8.23 27.62
CA TRP A 125 -7.13 -8.15 26.44
C TRP A 125 -7.94 -9.45 26.33
N GLY A 126 -8.95 -9.57 27.20
CA GLY A 126 -9.87 -10.69 27.20
C GLY A 126 -10.71 -10.64 25.93
N THR A 127 -10.53 -11.64 25.07
CA THR A 127 -11.28 -11.85 23.82
C THR A 127 -12.75 -11.47 24.04
N PRO A 128 -13.29 -10.44 23.34
CA PRO A 128 -14.68 -10.04 23.51
C PRO A 128 -15.62 -11.24 23.32
N PRO A 129 -16.76 -11.31 24.02
CA PRO A 129 -17.65 -12.49 24.04
C PRO A 129 -18.34 -12.79 22.69
N ASP A 130 -17.94 -12.09 21.62
CA ASP A 130 -18.51 -12.14 20.28
C ASP A 130 -17.42 -12.13 19.19
N VAL A 131 -16.20 -12.64 19.44
CA VAL A 131 -15.23 -12.86 18.34
C VAL A 131 -15.72 -13.99 17.43
N THR A 132 -16.56 -13.58 16.49
CA THR A 132 -17.16 -14.40 15.44
C THR A 132 -16.10 -14.70 14.39
N ASN A 133 -15.38 -15.82 14.56
CA ASN A 133 -14.56 -16.42 13.50
C ASN A 133 -15.43 -17.03 12.35
N GLU A 134 -16.59 -16.40 12.09
CA GLU A 134 -17.44 -16.61 10.93
C GLU A 134 -16.78 -15.95 9.71
N PRO A 135 -16.80 -16.60 8.54
CA PRO A 135 -16.25 -16.03 7.31
C PRO A 135 -17.12 -14.89 6.79
N CYS A 136 -16.50 -13.91 6.14
CA CYS A 136 -17.15 -12.74 5.57
C CYS A 136 -16.53 -12.37 4.21
N GLU A 137 -17.26 -11.59 3.41
CA GLU A 137 -16.86 -11.14 2.07
C GLU A 137 -16.36 -9.68 2.15
N PRO A 138 -15.05 -9.41 1.95
CA PRO A 138 -14.43 -8.18 2.40
C PRO A 138 -14.83 -6.92 1.62
N LEU A 139 -15.37 -7.07 0.40
CA LEU A 139 -15.92 -5.96 -0.40
C LEU A 139 -17.36 -5.58 0.00
N THR A 140 -18.06 -6.45 0.72
CA THR A 140 -19.43 -6.21 1.21
C THR A 140 -19.51 -5.88 2.69
N GLN A 141 -18.47 -6.19 3.48
CA GLN A 141 -18.42 -5.93 4.92
C GLN A 141 -19.68 -6.46 5.64
N ASP A 142 -20.06 -7.71 5.34
CA ASP A 142 -21.32 -8.36 5.71
C ASP A 142 -21.36 -8.88 7.17
N CYS A 143 -20.62 -8.20 8.05
CA CYS A 143 -20.57 -8.47 9.48
C CYS A 143 -21.68 -7.75 10.27
N PHE A 144 -21.76 -8.01 11.58
CA PHE A 144 -22.60 -7.22 12.48
C PHE A 144 -22.12 -5.74 12.54
N PRO A 145 -22.99 -4.75 12.79
CA PRO A 145 -22.60 -3.32 12.83
C PRO A 145 -21.58 -2.90 13.90
N THR A 146 -21.18 -3.82 14.78
CA THR A 146 -20.13 -3.67 15.80
C THR A 146 -18.82 -4.35 15.40
N HIS A 147 -18.74 -4.88 14.18
CA HIS A 147 -17.66 -5.69 13.64
C HIS A 147 -17.25 -5.20 12.25
N LYS A 148 -16.04 -5.55 11.83
CA LYS A 148 -15.48 -5.32 10.49
C LYS A 148 -14.94 -6.62 9.91
N CYS A 149 -14.99 -6.77 8.60
CA CYS A 149 -14.49 -7.94 7.89
C CYS A 149 -13.00 -7.79 7.61
N VAL A 150 -12.17 -8.36 8.50
CA VAL A 150 -10.70 -8.23 8.45
C VAL A 150 -10.04 -9.38 7.69
N PRO A 151 -8.91 -9.15 6.99
CA PRO A 151 -8.06 -10.22 6.50
C PRO A 151 -7.27 -10.85 7.66
N PHE A 152 -7.12 -12.17 7.66
CA PHE A 152 -6.32 -12.91 8.63
C PHE A 152 -5.62 -14.12 7.99
N ALA A 153 -4.61 -14.66 8.67
CA ALA A 153 -3.89 -15.86 8.30
C ALA A 153 -4.52 -17.10 8.98
N THR A 154 -4.84 -18.14 8.22
CA THR A 154 -5.39 -19.40 8.74
C THR A 154 -4.33 -20.29 9.40
N GLN A 155 -3.07 -20.14 8.99
CA GLN A 155 -1.94 -20.96 9.46
C GLN A 155 -1.21 -20.27 10.62
N PRO A 156 -1.09 -20.88 11.81
CA PRO A 156 -0.44 -20.28 12.96
C PRO A 156 0.99 -19.82 12.68
N GLY A 157 1.28 -18.53 12.90
CA GLY A 157 2.59 -17.92 12.64
C GLY A 157 2.89 -17.60 11.17
N SER A 158 1.90 -17.71 10.27
CA SER A 158 2.00 -17.20 8.89
C SER A 158 1.78 -15.69 8.85
N THR A 159 2.60 -14.97 8.08
CA THR A 159 2.37 -13.57 7.71
C THR A 159 1.50 -13.40 6.47
N PHE A 160 1.20 -14.51 5.76
CA PHE A 160 0.35 -14.50 4.57
C PHE A 160 -1.12 -14.57 4.97
N LEU A 161 -1.85 -13.49 4.67
CA LEU A 161 -3.28 -13.32 4.95
C LEU A 161 -4.10 -14.00 3.84
N ASP A 162 -4.74 -15.12 4.16
CA ASP A 162 -5.37 -16.04 3.19
C ASP A 162 -6.88 -16.25 3.40
N ALA A 163 -7.47 -15.66 4.45
CA ALA A 163 -8.91 -15.71 4.71
C ALA A 163 -9.44 -14.40 5.32
N ASN A 164 -10.77 -14.28 5.43
CA ASN A 164 -11.45 -13.14 6.05
C ASN A 164 -12.39 -13.60 7.17
N LYS A 165 -12.57 -12.77 8.22
CA LYS A 165 -13.48 -13.04 9.35
C LYS A 165 -14.05 -11.76 9.94
N CYS A 166 -15.18 -11.88 10.65
CA CYS A 166 -15.76 -10.76 11.39
C CYS A 166 -15.05 -10.52 12.73
N MET A 167 -14.26 -9.46 12.82
CA MET A 167 -13.63 -9.04 14.06
C MET A 167 -14.42 -7.88 14.69
N PRO A 168 -14.76 -7.90 15.99
CA PRO A 168 -15.27 -6.73 16.70
C PRO A 168 -14.39 -5.49 16.48
N ILE A 169 -15.01 -4.31 16.39
CA ILE A 169 -14.30 -3.03 16.29
C ILE A 169 -13.77 -2.68 17.68
N LEU A 170 -12.44 -2.67 17.85
CA LEU A 170 -11.78 -2.49 19.15
C LEU A 170 -11.20 -1.09 19.39
N GLY A 171 -10.96 -0.32 18.33
CA GLY A 171 -10.41 1.03 18.40
C GLY A 171 -11.23 2.07 17.63
N ASP A 172 -10.75 3.31 17.69
CA ASP A 172 -11.40 4.51 17.14
C ASP A 172 -10.48 5.34 16.22
N LYS A 173 -9.30 4.82 15.87
CA LYS A 173 -8.34 5.51 15.00
C LYS A 173 -8.82 5.57 13.54
N SER A 174 -8.75 6.77 12.97
CA SER A 174 -9.13 7.07 11.60
C SER A 174 -8.01 6.76 10.59
N TRP A 175 -8.36 6.75 9.30
CA TRP A 175 -7.40 6.47 8.22
C TRP A 175 -6.21 7.44 8.23
N GLY A 176 -5.00 6.91 8.08
CA GLY A 176 -3.74 7.66 8.15
C GLY A 176 -3.16 7.81 9.55
N GLU A 177 -3.85 7.36 10.61
CA GLU A 177 -3.28 7.29 11.97
C GLU A 177 -2.48 5.99 12.18
N ALA A 178 -1.45 6.07 13.04
CA ALA A 178 -0.58 4.93 13.33
C ALA A 178 -1.28 3.92 14.27
N CYS A 179 -1.27 2.66 13.90
CA CYS A 179 -2.03 1.57 14.54
C CYS A 179 -1.15 0.42 15.00
N THR A 180 -1.74 -0.52 15.73
CA THR A 180 -1.15 -1.85 15.97
C THR A 180 -2.06 -2.98 15.49
N LEU A 181 -1.44 -4.14 15.22
CA LEU A 181 -2.11 -5.42 15.03
C LEU A 181 -1.59 -6.40 16.09
N SER A 182 -2.45 -7.20 16.72
CA SER A 182 -2.03 -8.22 17.70
C SER A 182 -1.05 -9.23 17.09
N ASP A 183 -1.47 -9.79 15.96
CA ASP A 183 -0.80 -10.82 15.18
C ASP A 183 -1.65 -11.12 13.93
N TYR A 184 -1.08 -11.84 12.96
CA TYR A 184 -1.73 -12.17 11.70
C TYR A 184 -2.88 -13.19 11.82
N ASN A 185 -2.98 -13.98 12.89
CA ASN A 185 -3.99 -15.03 13.06
C ASN A 185 -5.24 -14.52 13.81
N GLU A 186 -5.06 -13.80 14.92
CA GLU A 186 -6.18 -13.16 15.62
C GLU A 186 -6.66 -11.91 14.89
N ALA A 187 -5.77 -11.19 14.20
CA ALA A 187 -6.07 -10.00 13.39
C ALA A 187 -6.88 -8.93 14.15
N GLN A 188 -6.54 -8.73 15.42
CA GLN A 188 -7.14 -7.67 16.25
C GLN A 188 -6.36 -6.37 16.04
N ASP A 189 -7.03 -5.29 15.66
CA ASP A 189 -6.41 -3.99 15.40
C ASP A 189 -7.15 -2.83 16.08
N ASP A 190 -6.47 -1.69 16.24
CA ASP A 190 -7.00 -0.50 16.92
C ASP A 190 -7.48 0.63 15.98
N CYS A 191 -7.74 0.32 14.71
CA CYS A 191 -8.48 1.19 13.79
C CYS A 191 -9.99 1.10 13.97
N ASP A 192 -10.69 2.14 13.51
CA ASP A 192 -12.15 2.20 13.48
C ASP A 192 -12.82 1.14 12.58
N GLY A 193 -14.15 1.20 12.48
CA GLY A 193 -14.96 0.27 11.69
C GLY A 193 -14.83 0.40 10.17
N GLU A 194 -14.22 1.46 9.66
CA GLU A 194 -14.09 1.73 8.22
C GLU A 194 -12.69 1.35 7.68
N GLY A 195 -11.78 0.86 8.53
CA GLY A 195 -10.43 0.46 8.11
C GLY A 195 -9.77 -0.67 8.90
N PHE A 196 -8.55 -1.02 8.49
CA PHE A 196 -7.71 -2.08 9.07
C PHE A 196 -6.25 -1.61 9.20
N CYS A 197 -5.47 -2.20 10.10
CA CYS A 197 -4.08 -1.84 10.28
C CYS A 197 -3.18 -2.49 9.21
N TRP A 198 -2.52 -1.66 8.40
CA TRP A 198 -1.78 -2.10 7.21
C TRP A 198 -0.35 -1.54 7.12
N ASN A 199 0.44 -2.02 6.17
CA ASN A 199 1.88 -1.74 6.02
C ASN A 199 2.64 -2.04 7.32
N LEU A 200 2.51 -3.28 7.80
CA LEU A 200 2.93 -3.71 9.13
C LEU A 200 4.45 -3.90 9.24
N GLU A 201 5.06 -3.23 10.22
CA GLU A 201 6.44 -3.41 10.65
C GLU A 201 6.49 -4.01 12.07
N TRP A 202 7.44 -4.90 12.34
CA TRP A 202 7.66 -5.44 13.69
C TRP A 202 8.62 -4.54 14.48
N SER A 203 8.12 -3.87 15.52
CA SER A 203 8.95 -3.03 16.40
C SER A 203 8.54 -3.21 17.87
N GLU A 204 9.51 -3.05 18.77
CA GLU A 204 9.44 -3.19 20.25
C GLU A 204 8.78 -4.46 20.85
N GLY A 205 8.19 -5.34 20.04
CA GLY A 205 7.44 -6.54 20.45
C GLY A 205 6.04 -6.66 19.83
N GLU A 206 5.61 -5.68 19.03
CA GLU A 206 4.28 -5.56 18.43
C GLU A 206 4.39 -5.37 16.90
N LEU A 207 3.27 -5.51 16.18
CA LEU A 207 3.15 -5.09 14.79
C LEU A 207 2.56 -3.69 14.75
N HIS A 208 3.29 -2.73 14.19
CA HIS A 208 2.83 -1.35 13.99
C HIS A 208 2.53 -1.10 12.51
N GLY A 209 1.54 -0.29 12.21
CA GLY A 209 1.17 0.06 10.84
C GLY A 209 0.46 1.41 10.74
N THR A 210 -0.27 1.61 9.65
CA THR A 210 -1.19 2.74 9.45
C THR A 210 -2.60 2.24 9.19
N CYS A 211 -3.61 2.88 9.76
CA CYS A 211 -5.01 2.59 9.46
C CYS A 211 -5.33 2.95 8.01
N VAL A 212 -5.83 1.99 7.24
CA VAL A 212 -6.24 2.21 5.84
C VAL A 212 -7.70 1.81 5.61
N PRO A 213 -8.45 2.50 4.72
CA PRO A 213 -9.84 2.16 4.44
C PRO A 213 -9.99 0.77 3.82
N PHE A 214 -11.14 0.13 4.01
CA PHE A 214 -11.52 -1.03 3.17
C PHE A 214 -11.88 -0.58 1.75
N CYS A 215 -11.58 -1.43 0.76
CA CYS A 215 -12.14 -1.26 -0.59
C CYS A 215 -13.65 -1.51 -0.57
N VAL A 216 -14.41 -0.70 -1.30
CA VAL A 216 -15.87 -0.86 -1.43
C VAL A 216 -16.28 -0.96 -2.90
N GLY A 217 -17.50 -1.43 -3.16
CA GLY A 217 -18.07 -1.52 -4.52
C GLY A 217 -18.13 -2.95 -5.02
N SER A 218 -17.78 -3.18 -6.29
CA SER A 218 -17.82 -4.52 -6.91
C SER A 218 -16.44 -4.92 -7.43
N PRO A 219 -16.14 -6.22 -7.63
CA PRO A 219 -14.88 -6.67 -8.24
C PRO A 219 -14.59 -6.16 -9.67
N GLN A 220 -15.48 -5.36 -10.27
CA GLN A 220 -15.32 -4.73 -11.59
C GLN A 220 -15.43 -3.19 -11.53
N ASP A 221 -15.70 -2.64 -10.34
CA ASP A 221 -15.93 -1.23 -10.06
C ASP A 221 -15.57 -1.01 -8.57
N LEU A 222 -14.26 -1.13 -8.30
CA LEU A 222 -13.66 -1.02 -6.97
C LEU A 222 -13.39 0.44 -6.66
N MET A 223 -13.85 0.90 -5.49
CA MET A 223 -13.79 2.29 -5.07
C MET A 223 -13.04 2.43 -3.74
N CYS A 224 -12.35 3.56 -3.63
CA CYS A 224 -11.64 4.03 -2.45
C CYS A 224 -11.86 5.56 -2.31
N PRO A 225 -11.52 6.17 -1.16
CA PRO A 225 -11.53 7.63 -1.01
C PRO A 225 -10.64 8.34 -2.05
N THR A 226 -10.93 9.59 -2.39
CA THR A 226 -10.13 10.36 -3.36
C THR A 226 -8.66 10.44 -2.91
N GLY A 227 -7.73 10.04 -3.79
CA GLY A 227 -6.30 9.93 -3.46
C GLY A 227 -5.88 8.54 -2.95
N TRP A 228 -6.76 7.55 -3.02
CA TRP A 228 -6.48 6.15 -2.68
C TRP A 228 -6.92 5.21 -3.82
N GLY A 229 -6.16 4.14 -4.03
CA GLY A 229 -6.46 3.06 -4.98
C GLY A 229 -6.75 1.75 -4.26
N CYS A 230 -7.57 0.87 -4.84
CA CYS A 230 -7.86 -0.41 -4.20
C CYS A 230 -6.78 -1.46 -4.48
N LEU A 231 -6.12 -1.96 -3.43
CA LEU A 231 -5.34 -3.20 -3.46
C LEU A 231 -6.28 -4.37 -3.19
N PHE A 232 -6.64 -5.10 -4.25
CA PHE A 232 -7.47 -6.31 -4.17
C PHE A 232 -6.68 -7.56 -4.58
N SER A 233 -6.38 -8.43 -3.62
CA SER A 233 -5.63 -9.67 -3.82
C SER A 233 -6.03 -10.72 -2.79
N GLY A 234 -6.84 -11.70 -3.21
CA GLY A 234 -7.34 -12.76 -2.32
C GLY A 234 -8.18 -12.20 -1.18
N ALA A 235 -7.74 -12.40 0.06
CA ALA A 235 -8.40 -11.87 1.26
C ALA A 235 -8.14 -10.37 1.50
N VAL A 236 -7.10 -9.79 0.88
CA VAL A 236 -6.75 -8.38 1.03
C VAL A 236 -7.62 -7.55 0.09
N ALA A 237 -8.44 -6.65 0.66
CA ALA A 237 -9.28 -5.71 -0.06
C ALA A 237 -9.20 -4.34 0.62
N LEU A 238 -8.03 -3.71 0.53
CA LEU A 238 -7.69 -2.50 1.28
C LEU A 238 -7.30 -1.36 0.34
N CYS A 239 -7.68 -0.15 0.71
CA CYS A 239 -7.28 1.04 0.00
C CYS A 239 -5.82 1.38 0.35
N SER A 240 -5.01 1.60 -0.68
CA SER A 240 -3.63 2.06 -0.57
C SER A 240 -3.56 3.55 -0.94
N LYS A 241 -2.75 4.35 -0.24
CA LYS A 241 -2.66 5.79 -0.52
C LYS A 241 -1.85 5.99 -1.80
N GLN A 242 -2.49 6.54 -2.83
CA GLN A 242 -1.83 6.86 -4.09
C GLN A 242 -0.97 8.13 -3.96
N CYS A 243 0.02 8.22 -4.83
CA CYS A 243 1.04 9.25 -4.80
C CYS A 243 1.60 9.53 -6.20
N ASP A 244 2.32 10.64 -6.33
CA ASP A 244 3.07 10.99 -7.55
C ASP A 244 4.57 10.62 -7.35
N PRO A 245 5.17 9.77 -8.21
CA PRO A 245 6.56 9.35 -8.08
C PRO A 245 7.57 10.49 -8.31
N LEU A 246 7.16 11.59 -8.96
CA LEU A 246 7.96 12.80 -9.15
C LEU A 246 7.86 13.76 -7.96
N ALA A 247 6.72 13.77 -7.25
CA ALA A 247 6.50 14.60 -6.06
C ALA A 247 6.91 13.92 -4.74
N GLN A 248 6.83 12.58 -4.66
CA GLN A 248 7.10 11.77 -3.48
C GLN A 248 6.30 12.23 -2.23
N ASP A 249 4.99 12.43 -2.41
CA ASP A 249 4.07 13.01 -1.40
C ASP A 249 3.63 12.02 -0.29
N CYS A 250 4.50 11.10 0.11
CA CYS A 250 4.24 10.09 1.12
C CYS A 250 4.54 10.57 2.56
N PRO A 251 4.07 9.84 3.60
CA PRO A 251 4.48 10.07 4.98
C PRO A 251 6.00 9.95 5.20
N LEU A 252 6.47 10.37 6.37
CA LEU A 252 7.87 10.14 6.78
C LEU A 252 8.20 8.65 6.74
N ASP A 253 9.42 8.31 6.31
CA ASP A 253 9.96 6.95 6.12
C ASP A 253 9.25 6.10 5.02
N TYR A 254 8.21 6.62 4.38
CA TYR A 254 7.54 6.02 3.22
C TYR A 254 8.04 6.65 1.90
N GLY A 255 8.06 5.85 0.84
CA GLY A 255 8.34 6.31 -0.53
C GLY A 255 7.17 6.02 -1.47
N CYS A 256 7.09 6.78 -2.56
CA CYS A 256 6.12 6.54 -3.62
C CYS A 256 6.70 5.58 -4.67
N TYR A 257 6.13 4.38 -4.75
CA TYR A 257 6.66 3.27 -5.55
C TYR A 257 5.60 2.64 -6.45
N TRP A 258 6.03 2.01 -7.55
CA TRP A 258 5.12 1.32 -8.47
C TRP A 258 4.77 -0.09 -7.94
N ALA A 259 3.53 -0.25 -7.46
CA ALA A 259 3.00 -1.51 -6.92
C ALA A 259 2.42 -2.46 -8.01
N GLY A 260 2.84 -2.31 -9.26
CA GLY A 260 2.41 -3.16 -10.38
C GLY A 260 1.14 -2.72 -11.10
N GLY A 261 0.26 -1.95 -10.45
CA GLY A 261 -0.95 -1.37 -11.04
C GLY A 261 -1.20 0.11 -10.74
N ALA A 262 -0.56 0.66 -9.70
CA ALA A 262 -0.62 2.05 -9.30
C ALA A 262 0.69 2.51 -8.65
N PHE A 263 0.84 3.82 -8.47
CA PHE A 263 1.86 4.42 -7.61
C PHE A 263 1.30 4.62 -6.21
N ASP A 264 1.87 3.90 -5.25
CA ASP A 264 1.37 3.78 -3.88
C ASP A 264 2.47 4.12 -2.86
N CYS A 265 2.07 4.67 -1.71
CA CYS A 265 2.98 4.88 -0.59
C CYS A 265 3.25 3.57 0.16
N ALA A 266 4.47 3.04 0.02
CA ALA A 266 4.95 1.89 0.77
C ALA A 266 6.12 2.27 1.68
N LEU A 267 6.33 1.51 2.75
CA LEU A 267 7.48 1.69 3.64
C LEU A 267 8.78 1.53 2.85
N THR A 268 9.73 2.44 3.04
CA THR A 268 11.06 2.34 2.42
C THR A 268 11.77 1.10 2.97
N GLY A 269 12.36 0.26 2.11
CA GLY A 269 13.07 -0.95 2.54
C GLY A 269 14.43 -0.65 3.20
N THR A 270 15.48 -1.38 2.81
CA THR A 270 16.87 -0.93 3.05
C THR A 270 17.36 -0.29 1.75
N PRO A 271 17.24 1.04 1.57
CA PRO A 271 17.16 1.63 0.24
C PRO A 271 18.50 1.72 -0.48
N SER A 272 18.58 1.06 -1.63
CA SER A 272 19.67 1.15 -2.61
C SER A 272 19.71 2.52 -3.30
N GLY A 273 20.93 2.98 -3.56
CA GLY A 273 21.20 4.19 -4.34
C GLY A 273 21.05 4.01 -5.85
N PRO A 274 21.15 5.10 -6.64
CA PRO A 274 21.06 5.02 -8.09
C PRO A 274 22.19 4.17 -8.69
N ASN A 275 21.84 3.34 -9.68
CA ASN A 275 22.68 2.29 -10.29
C ASN A 275 23.08 1.14 -9.35
N GLN A 276 22.44 0.99 -8.18
CA GLN A 276 22.65 -0.16 -7.31
C GLN A 276 21.53 -1.20 -7.49
N ALA A 277 21.79 -2.43 -7.04
CA ALA A 277 20.88 -3.56 -7.16
C ALA A 277 19.61 -3.41 -6.29
N CYS A 278 18.52 -4.03 -6.72
CA CYS A 278 17.26 -4.13 -5.97
C CYS A 278 16.53 -5.44 -6.34
N ASP A 279 15.78 -6.02 -5.39
CA ASP A 279 14.94 -7.19 -5.64
C ASP A 279 13.45 -6.81 -5.66
N ASN A 280 13.04 -5.90 -4.77
CA ASN A 280 11.67 -5.43 -4.58
C ASN A 280 11.45 -4.01 -5.14
N TYR A 281 10.19 -3.67 -5.40
CA TYR A 281 9.77 -2.38 -5.95
C TYR A 281 10.06 -1.17 -5.02
N ASN A 282 10.16 -1.42 -3.71
CA ASN A 282 10.46 -0.44 -2.64
C ASN A 282 11.88 -0.56 -2.05
N ASP A 283 12.77 -1.36 -2.67
CA ASP A 283 14.19 -1.49 -2.26
C ASP A 283 15.06 -0.30 -2.70
N CYS A 284 14.53 0.65 -3.46
CA CYS A 284 15.26 1.84 -3.90
C CYS A 284 14.93 3.05 -3.04
N LEU A 285 15.83 4.05 -3.00
CA LEU A 285 15.50 5.36 -2.41
C LEU A 285 14.22 5.97 -3.03
N PRO A 286 13.39 6.68 -2.25
CA PRO A 286 12.29 7.49 -2.77
C PRO A 286 12.73 8.39 -3.94
N GLY A 287 11.96 8.40 -5.03
CA GLY A 287 12.31 9.05 -6.29
C GLY A 287 13.03 8.14 -7.32
N LEU A 288 13.30 6.87 -6.97
CA LEU A 288 13.88 5.87 -7.87
C LEU A 288 12.90 4.72 -8.17
N ALA A 289 13.04 4.13 -9.35
CA ALA A 289 12.39 2.93 -9.85
C ALA A 289 13.34 1.73 -9.79
N CYS A 290 12.88 0.58 -9.29
CA CYS A 290 13.57 -0.69 -9.49
C CYS A 290 13.22 -1.27 -10.88
N VAL A 291 14.18 -1.32 -11.82
CA VAL A 291 13.95 -1.77 -13.21
C VAL A 291 14.98 -2.81 -13.65
N GLY A 292 14.63 -3.64 -14.64
CA GLY A 292 15.51 -4.72 -15.12
C GLY A 292 16.88 -4.23 -15.58
N LYS A 293 17.95 -4.88 -15.11
CA LYS A 293 19.37 -4.47 -15.24
C LYS A 293 19.85 -4.24 -16.68
N ALA A 294 19.22 -4.89 -17.66
CA ALA A 294 19.49 -4.66 -19.08
C ALA A 294 19.17 -3.23 -19.56
N LEU A 295 18.35 -2.48 -18.81
CA LEU A 295 17.95 -1.10 -19.10
C LEU A 295 18.84 -0.04 -18.43
N VAL A 296 19.75 -0.43 -17.53
CA VAL A 296 20.57 0.50 -16.72
C VAL A 296 22.06 0.16 -16.86
N PRO A 297 22.74 0.66 -17.91
CA PRO A 297 24.15 0.38 -18.16
C PRO A 297 25.06 0.90 -17.03
N GLY A 298 25.88 0.01 -16.47
CA GLY A 298 26.80 0.34 -15.38
C GLY A 298 26.30 -0.03 -13.98
N CYS A 299 25.10 -0.62 -13.86
CA CYS A 299 24.54 -1.05 -12.58
C CYS A 299 25.41 -2.07 -11.81
N GLU A 300 25.62 -1.81 -10.52
CA GLU A 300 26.39 -2.61 -9.56
C GLU A 300 25.61 -3.85 -9.08
N GLY A 301 26.26 -4.72 -8.28
CA GLY A 301 25.64 -5.98 -7.80
C GLY A 301 25.52 -7.09 -8.86
N ASN A 302 24.94 -8.23 -8.47
CA ASN A 302 24.75 -9.41 -9.35
C ASN A 302 23.30 -9.57 -9.83
N ASP A 303 22.41 -8.76 -9.29
CA ASP A 303 20.98 -9.04 -9.18
C ASP A 303 20.24 -8.54 -10.43
N PRO A 304 19.03 -9.05 -10.72
CA PRO A 304 18.42 -8.88 -12.05
C PRO A 304 17.86 -7.47 -12.30
N ASN A 305 17.70 -6.65 -11.26
CA ASN A 305 17.14 -5.30 -11.32
C ASN A 305 18.06 -4.27 -10.67
N CYS A 306 17.80 -2.99 -10.99
CA CYS A 306 18.63 -1.85 -10.64
C CYS A 306 17.79 -0.61 -10.36
N CYS A 307 18.19 0.18 -9.38
CA CYS A 307 17.57 1.47 -9.08
C CYS A 307 17.98 2.54 -10.10
N THR A 308 17.01 3.22 -10.70
CA THR A 308 17.22 4.38 -11.60
C THR A 308 16.18 5.46 -11.34
N SER A 309 16.41 6.71 -11.72
CA SER A 309 15.49 7.81 -11.38
C SER A 309 14.18 7.78 -12.16
N TRP A 310 13.08 8.21 -11.53
CA TRP A 310 11.93 8.74 -12.25
C TRP A 310 12.28 10.10 -12.91
N CYS A 311 11.56 10.48 -13.97
CA CYS A 311 11.81 11.73 -14.69
C CYS A 311 10.52 12.33 -15.26
N ASP A 312 10.51 13.66 -15.41
CA ASP A 312 9.38 14.42 -15.98
C ASP A 312 9.54 14.55 -17.50
N LEU A 313 8.59 14.01 -18.27
CA LEU A 313 8.59 14.01 -19.73
C LEU A 313 8.32 15.40 -20.35
N ASP A 314 7.63 16.29 -19.62
CA ASP A 314 7.44 17.69 -20.03
C ASP A 314 8.65 18.58 -19.60
N GLY A 315 9.54 18.04 -18.78
CA GLY A 315 10.72 18.70 -18.25
C GLY A 315 11.96 18.62 -19.16
N PRO A 316 13.07 19.27 -18.76
CA PRO A 316 14.38 18.98 -19.32
C PRO A 316 14.87 17.60 -18.82
N ASP A 317 15.32 16.74 -19.73
CA ASP A 317 15.79 15.38 -19.41
C ASP A 317 16.82 15.39 -18.25
N PRO A 318 16.50 14.82 -17.08
CA PRO A 318 17.38 14.79 -15.91
C PRO A 318 18.33 13.58 -15.90
N CYS A 319 18.18 12.65 -16.85
CA CYS A 319 18.84 11.35 -16.81
C CYS A 319 20.33 11.45 -17.15
N ALA A 320 21.15 10.68 -16.42
CA ALA A 320 22.59 10.66 -16.62
C ALA A 320 22.96 9.82 -17.87
N PRO A 321 23.66 10.38 -18.88
CA PRO A 321 24.06 9.62 -20.06
C PRO A 321 24.87 8.35 -19.69
N PRO A 322 24.59 7.18 -20.28
CA PRO A 322 23.85 6.97 -21.54
C PRO A 322 22.33 6.80 -21.40
N LEU A 323 21.76 6.96 -20.20
CA LEU A 323 20.31 6.94 -20.01
C LEU A 323 19.65 8.18 -20.65
N GLY A 324 18.36 8.06 -20.94
CA GLY A 324 17.48 9.19 -21.29
C GLY A 324 16.10 8.97 -20.68
N CYS A 325 15.30 10.04 -20.60
CA CYS A 325 13.95 9.94 -20.05
C CYS A 325 13.00 9.27 -21.05
N ALA A 326 12.54 8.06 -20.73
CA ALA A 326 11.59 7.30 -21.54
C ALA A 326 10.22 7.22 -20.83
N PRO A 327 9.07 7.27 -21.55
CA PRO A 327 7.76 7.13 -20.92
C PRO A 327 7.62 5.82 -20.15
N PHE A 328 7.07 5.88 -18.94
CA PHE A 328 6.85 4.69 -18.12
C PHE A 328 5.59 3.92 -18.56
N PHE A 329 4.53 4.65 -18.95
CA PHE A 329 3.29 4.07 -19.44
C PHE A 329 3.31 3.91 -20.96
N GLU A 330 2.64 2.85 -21.45
CA GLU A 330 2.30 2.70 -22.87
C GLU A 330 1.36 3.84 -23.33
N PRO A 331 1.39 4.23 -24.62
CA PRO A 331 0.52 5.28 -25.16
C PRO A 331 -0.97 5.04 -24.87
N ASP A 332 -1.68 6.12 -24.52
CA ASP A 332 -3.10 6.13 -24.12
C ASP A 332 -3.46 5.30 -22.86
N ASN A 333 -2.49 4.65 -22.18
CA ASN A 333 -2.71 3.88 -20.95
C ASN A 333 -2.34 4.61 -19.65
N ALA A 334 -1.70 5.79 -19.72
CA ALA A 334 -1.32 6.55 -18.53
C ALA A 334 -2.55 7.11 -17.79
N PRO A 335 -2.60 7.03 -16.44
CA PRO A 335 -3.61 7.74 -15.65
C PRO A 335 -3.52 9.27 -15.87
N PRO A 336 -4.64 10.04 -15.87
CA PRO A 336 -4.65 11.48 -16.21
C PRO A 336 -3.93 12.46 -15.26
N MET A 337 -3.07 11.97 -14.38
CA MET A 337 -2.19 12.73 -13.49
C MET A 337 -0.75 12.16 -13.47
N LEU A 338 -0.45 11.21 -14.37
CA LEU A 338 0.81 10.47 -14.43
C LEU A 338 1.28 10.30 -15.89
N ASP A 339 0.71 11.06 -16.82
CA ASP A 339 1.03 11.04 -18.26
C ASP A 339 2.38 11.70 -18.59
N ASN A 340 2.89 12.55 -17.70
CA ASN A 340 4.25 13.08 -17.74
C ASN A 340 5.30 12.19 -17.03
N VAL A 341 4.92 11.03 -16.47
CA VAL A 341 5.87 10.16 -15.74
C VAL A 341 6.69 9.30 -16.71
N GLY A 342 7.99 9.59 -16.73
CA GLY A 342 9.02 8.77 -17.36
C GLY A 342 9.96 8.11 -16.35
N VAL A 343 10.82 7.24 -16.86
CA VAL A 343 11.90 6.57 -16.11
C VAL A 343 13.22 6.66 -16.88
N CYS A 344 14.32 6.85 -16.16
CA CYS A 344 15.66 6.97 -16.74
C CYS A 344 16.21 5.58 -17.13
N ILE A 345 16.07 5.22 -18.40
CA ILE A 345 16.56 3.95 -18.95
C ILE A 345 17.38 4.18 -20.22
N GLN A 346 18.03 3.13 -20.72
CA GLN A 346 18.59 3.14 -22.07
C GLN A 346 17.44 3.13 -23.11
N PRO A 347 17.35 4.12 -24.01
CA PRO A 347 16.33 4.19 -25.06
C PRO A 347 16.65 3.37 -26.32
#